data_AF-A0A9E4VE40-F1
#
_entry.id   AF-A0A9E4VE40-F1
#
_cell.length_a   1.000
_cell.length_b   1.000
_cell.length_c   1.000
_cell.angle_alpha   90.00
_cell.angle_beta   90.00
_cell.angle_gamma   90.00
#
_symmetry.space_group_name_H-M   'P 1'
#
loop_
_entity.id
_entity.type
_entity.pdbx_description
1 polymer ?
#
loop_
_entity_poly.entity_id
_entity_poly.type
_entity_poly.pdbx_seq_one_letter_code
_entity_poly.pdbx_strand_id
1 'polypeptide(L)'
;MRLNKLRLPRTIIIASVALAWLVVSWPSPGAERGVYIPHPDSQHAAGQLTVQFADNVPEDRWADIVAAYGATLDRPMIVDGFAVVTVPDDRRGEIGEALAASGVVRTVEEVTYRYPAAIPNDPLWFHQWNLRLIAADDAWDTTQGEGVIVAVVDTGVAYENFGEFKRAPDFAGTSFADPYDFFDDDSHANDDNGHGSHIAGTIAQTTNNSYGVTG
;
A
#
# COMPACT_ATOMS: atom_id res chain seq x y z
N MET A 1 -50.18 -0.45 -75.95
CA MET A 1 -49.56 -1.77 -75.68
C MET A 1 -48.48 -1.54 -74.62
N ARG A 2 -48.53 -2.32 -73.52
CA ARG A 2 -48.08 -1.93 -72.17
C ARG A 2 -46.56 -1.95 -71.96
N LEU A 3 -46.05 -0.92 -71.27
CA LEU A 3 -44.68 -0.78 -70.77
C LEU A 3 -44.51 -1.56 -69.44
N ASN A 4 -43.45 -2.37 -69.38
CA ASN A 4 -43.00 -3.09 -68.19
C ASN A 4 -42.52 -2.13 -67.09
N LYS A 5 -43.10 -2.24 -65.88
CA LYS A 5 -42.51 -1.70 -64.65
C LYS A 5 -41.92 -2.84 -63.83
N LEU A 6 -40.59 -2.90 -63.76
CA LEU A 6 -39.85 -3.72 -62.81
C LEU A 6 -40.19 -3.26 -61.38
N ARG A 7 -40.61 -4.17 -60.51
CA ARG A 7 -40.69 -3.95 -59.06
C ARG A 7 -39.43 -4.50 -58.41
N LEU A 8 -38.69 -3.67 -57.70
CA LEU A 8 -37.60 -4.09 -56.82
C LEU A 8 -38.18 -4.64 -55.49
N PRO A 9 -37.62 -5.72 -54.92
CA PRO A 9 -38.00 -6.19 -53.60
C PRO A 9 -37.42 -5.27 -52.50
N ARG A 10 -38.23 -4.98 -51.48
CA ARG A 10 -37.83 -4.24 -50.28
C ARG A 10 -37.04 -5.16 -49.36
N THR A 11 -35.76 -4.84 -49.15
CA THR A 11 -34.93 -5.41 -48.08
C THR A 11 -35.42 -4.88 -46.74
N ILE A 12 -35.86 -5.77 -45.84
CA ILE A 12 -36.13 -5.45 -44.43
C ILE A 12 -34.83 -5.72 -43.67
N ILE A 13 -34.20 -4.66 -43.17
CA ILE A 13 -33.10 -4.75 -42.22
C ILE A 13 -33.74 -4.91 -40.83
N ILE A 14 -33.57 -6.08 -40.21
CA ILE A 14 -33.91 -6.29 -38.80
C ILE A 14 -32.72 -5.78 -37.99
N ALA A 15 -32.87 -4.61 -37.37
CA ALA A 15 -31.91 -4.11 -36.40
C ALA A 15 -32.19 -4.79 -35.04
N SER A 16 -31.33 -5.71 -34.66
CA SER A 16 -31.33 -6.34 -33.34
C SER A 16 -30.66 -5.40 -32.34
N VAL A 17 -31.45 -4.62 -31.60
CA VAL A 17 -30.96 -3.94 -30.40
C VAL A 17 -31.21 -4.88 -29.23
N ALA A 18 -30.19 -5.66 -28.86
CA ALA A 18 -30.17 -6.38 -27.59
C ALA A 18 -29.61 -5.43 -26.52
N LEU A 19 -30.51 -4.74 -25.82
CA LEU A 19 -30.20 -3.94 -24.65
C LEU A 19 -30.84 -4.62 -23.43
N ALA A 20 -30.05 -5.37 -22.66
CA ALA A 20 -30.32 -5.72 -21.26
C ALA A 20 -29.10 -6.43 -20.66
N TRP A 21 -28.12 -5.68 -20.18
CA TRP A 21 -27.26 -6.18 -19.11
C TRP A 21 -28.09 -6.10 -17.83
N LEU A 22 -28.65 -7.24 -17.44
CA LEU A 22 -29.15 -7.44 -16.09
C LEU A 22 -27.92 -7.49 -15.19
N VAL A 23 -27.62 -6.37 -14.52
CA VAL A 23 -26.78 -6.39 -13.33
C VAL A 23 -27.57 -7.20 -12.31
N VAL A 24 -27.21 -8.47 -12.16
CA VAL A 24 -27.63 -9.26 -11.00
C VAL A 24 -26.91 -8.63 -9.81
N SER A 25 -27.59 -7.71 -9.14
CA SER A 25 -27.13 -7.21 -7.85
C SER A 25 -27.22 -8.38 -6.87
N TRP A 26 -26.06 -8.86 -6.42
CA TRP A 26 -25.98 -9.72 -5.24
C TRP A 26 -25.45 -8.88 -4.08
N PRO A 27 -26.27 -8.02 -3.43
CA PRO A 27 -25.89 -7.53 -2.13
C PRO A 27 -26.10 -8.69 -1.16
N SER A 28 -25.01 -9.35 -0.78
CA SER A 28 -24.99 -10.21 0.39
C SER A 28 -25.37 -9.34 1.60
N PRO A 29 -26.42 -9.68 2.36
CA PRO A 29 -26.73 -8.99 3.60
C PRO A 29 -25.56 -9.22 4.57
N GLY A 30 -24.71 -8.20 4.74
CA GLY A 30 -23.54 -8.24 5.63
C GLY A 30 -22.21 -7.76 5.03
N ALA A 31 -22.16 -7.39 3.74
CA ALA A 31 -20.95 -6.79 3.18
C ALA A 31 -20.80 -5.34 3.69
N GLU A 32 -19.83 -5.09 4.56
CA GLU A 32 -19.41 -3.73 4.90
C GLU A 32 -18.98 -3.01 3.61
N ARG A 33 -19.41 -1.75 3.44
CA ARG A 33 -18.93 -0.92 2.33
C ARG A 33 -17.41 -0.79 2.45
N GLY A 34 -16.71 -1.00 1.33
CA GLY A 34 -15.30 -0.67 1.26
C GLY A 34 -15.06 0.83 1.29
N VAL A 35 -13.79 1.21 1.42
CA VAL A 35 -13.34 2.60 1.47
C VAL A 35 -12.56 2.93 0.20
N TYR A 36 -12.88 4.06 -0.42
CA TYR A 36 -12.07 4.65 -1.49
C TYR A 36 -11.12 5.71 -0.91
N ILE A 37 -9.84 5.62 -1.24
CA ILE A 37 -8.77 6.49 -0.76
C ILE A 37 -8.19 7.26 -1.96
N PRO A 38 -8.65 8.51 -2.20
CA PRO A 38 -8.08 9.36 -3.23
C PRO A 38 -6.79 10.04 -2.76
N HIS A 39 -5.91 10.37 -3.70
CA HIS A 39 -4.63 11.03 -3.43
C HIS A 39 -4.48 12.33 -4.25
N PRO A 40 -5.38 13.33 -4.09
CA PRO A 40 -5.51 14.46 -5.01
C PRO A 40 -4.26 15.34 -5.13
N ASP A 41 -3.40 15.34 -4.11
CA ASP A 41 -2.17 16.14 -4.05
C ASP A 41 -0.93 15.37 -4.55
N SER A 42 -1.11 14.17 -5.11
CA SER A 42 -0.01 13.30 -5.53
C SER A 42 0.13 13.21 -7.06
N GLN A 43 1.34 12.92 -7.54
CA GLN A 43 1.49 12.43 -8.91
C GLN A 43 0.96 11.00 -8.97
N HIS A 44 0.13 10.68 -9.96
CA HIS A 44 -0.51 9.37 -10.06
C HIS A 44 0.12 8.53 -11.16
N ALA A 45 0.18 7.21 -10.93
CA ALA A 45 0.28 6.28 -12.03
C ALA A 45 -1.00 6.39 -12.86
N ALA A 46 -0.83 6.82 -14.12
CA ALA A 46 -1.96 7.06 -15.01
C ALA A 46 -2.81 5.79 -15.13
N GLY A 47 -4.08 5.93 -14.78
CA GLY A 47 -5.06 4.86 -14.89
C GLY A 47 -4.83 3.64 -13.99
N GLN A 48 -4.19 3.75 -12.82
CA GLN A 48 -4.02 2.60 -11.91
C GLN A 48 -4.67 2.81 -10.53
N LEU A 49 -5.30 1.74 -10.02
CA LEU A 49 -5.81 1.62 -8.66
C LEU A 49 -5.26 0.34 -8.00
N THR A 50 -5.01 0.41 -6.70
CA THR A 50 -4.82 -0.78 -5.84
C THR A 50 -6.17 -1.16 -5.25
N VAL A 51 -6.54 -2.43 -5.33
CA VAL A 51 -7.81 -2.96 -4.81
C VAL A 51 -7.52 -4.08 -3.84
N GLN A 52 -8.05 -3.98 -2.62
CA GLN A 52 -8.10 -5.09 -1.67
C GLN A 52 -9.47 -5.77 -1.75
N PHE A 53 -9.51 -7.03 -2.18
CA PHE A 53 -10.74 -7.81 -2.21
C PHE A 53 -11.12 -8.29 -0.81
N ALA A 54 -12.42 -8.51 -0.57
CA ALA A 54 -12.88 -9.11 0.68
C ALA A 54 -12.43 -10.59 0.76
N ASP A 55 -12.14 -11.09 1.97
CA ASP A 55 -11.58 -12.46 2.17
C ASP A 55 -12.42 -13.58 1.54
N ASN A 56 -13.72 -13.36 1.38
CA ASN A 56 -14.65 -14.32 0.82
C ASN A 56 -14.73 -14.27 -0.72
N VAL A 57 -13.94 -13.41 -1.37
CA VAL A 57 -13.92 -13.24 -2.82
C VAL A 57 -12.71 -13.95 -3.40
N PRO A 58 -12.91 -15.09 -4.09
CA PRO A 58 -11.79 -15.88 -4.60
C PRO A 58 -11.11 -15.18 -5.79
N GLU A 59 -9.79 -15.36 -5.89
CA GLU A 59 -8.92 -14.65 -6.84
C GLU A 59 -9.31 -14.86 -8.30
N ASP A 60 -9.83 -16.04 -8.64
CA ASP A 60 -10.32 -16.36 -9.98
C ASP A 60 -11.52 -15.51 -10.42
N ARG A 61 -12.18 -14.81 -9.49
CA ARG A 61 -13.30 -13.90 -9.75
C ARG A 61 -12.87 -12.44 -9.90
N TRP A 62 -11.65 -12.08 -9.53
CA TRP A 62 -11.23 -10.68 -9.46
C TRP A 62 -11.33 -9.98 -10.81
N ALA A 63 -10.90 -10.64 -11.88
CA ALA A 63 -10.95 -10.08 -13.23
C ALA A 63 -12.39 -9.78 -13.68
N ASP A 64 -13.32 -10.70 -13.43
CA ASP A 64 -14.74 -10.51 -13.77
C ASP A 64 -15.37 -9.39 -12.94
N ILE A 65 -15.03 -9.31 -11.65
CA ILE A 65 -15.54 -8.29 -10.74
C ILE A 65 -15.11 -6.91 -11.23
N VAL A 66 -13.83 -6.69 -11.48
CA VAL A 66 -13.33 -5.36 -11.85
C VAL A 66 -13.78 -4.97 -13.26
N ALA A 67 -13.93 -5.94 -14.17
CA ALA A 67 -14.48 -5.74 -15.50
C ALA A 67 -15.92 -5.20 -15.47
N ALA A 68 -16.74 -5.61 -14.49
CA ALA A 68 -18.10 -5.10 -14.32
C ALA A 68 -18.15 -3.58 -14.05
N TYR A 69 -17.06 -2.99 -13.57
CA TYR A 69 -16.92 -1.56 -13.30
C TYR A 69 -16.12 -0.81 -14.38
N GLY A 70 -15.72 -1.48 -15.46
CA GLY A 70 -14.91 -0.88 -16.52
C GLY A 70 -13.42 -0.79 -16.19
N ALA A 71 -12.95 -1.58 -15.22
CA ALA A 71 -11.55 -1.76 -14.90
C ALA A 71 -11.01 -3.09 -15.49
N THR A 72 -9.69 -3.19 -15.64
CA THR A 72 -9.02 -4.43 -16.06
C THR A 72 -8.07 -4.86 -14.97
N LEU A 73 -8.10 -6.13 -14.57
CA LEU A 73 -7.10 -6.68 -13.67
C LEU A 73 -5.73 -6.66 -14.36
N ASP A 74 -4.75 -5.97 -13.78
CA ASP A 74 -3.37 -5.95 -14.30
C ASP A 74 -2.58 -7.11 -13.69
N ARG A 75 -2.43 -7.11 -12.35
CA ARG A 75 -1.69 -8.15 -11.63
C ARG A 75 -2.15 -8.28 -10.17
N PRO A 76 -2.12 -9.49 -9.59
CA PRO A 76 -2.12 -9.63 -8.14
C PRO A 76 -0.83 -9.04 -7.55
N MET A 77 -0.89 -8.61 -6.30
CA MET A 77 0.27 -8.16 -5.53
C MET A 77 0.88 -9.33 -4.75
N ILE A 78 2.11 -9.14 -4.26
CA ILE A 78 2.76 -10.12 -3.35
C ILE A 78 1.98 -10.26 -2.04
N VAL A 79 1.23 -9.23 -1.64
CA VAL A 79 0.37 -9.25 -0.47
C VAL A 79 -0.96 -9.89 -0.85
N ASP A 80 -1.34 -10.96 -0.15
CA ASP A 80 -2.59 -11.69 -0.37
C ASP A 80 -3.81 -10.77 -0.30
N GLY A 81 -4.76 -10.97 -1.22
CA GLY A 81 -6.00 -10.20 -1.29
C GLY A 81 -5.89 -8.86 -2.02
N PHE A 82 -4.69 -8.46 -2.47
CA PHE A 82 -4.48 -7.20 -3.19
C PHE A 82 -4.18 -7.42 -4.68
N ALA A 83 -4.68 -6.51 -5.50
CA ALA A 83 -4.33 -6.42 -6.92
C ALA A 83 -4.17 -4.98 -7.39
N VAL A 84 -3.38 -4.82 -8.44
CA VAL A 84 -3.37 -3.60 -9.26
C VAL A 84 -4.38 -3.78 -10.38
N VAL A 85 -5.21 -2.77 -10.59
CA VAL A 85 -6.18 -2.71 -11.69
C VAL A 85 -5.95 -1.46 -12.53
N THR A 86 -6.19 -1.59 -13.82
CA THR A 86 -6.14 -0.48 -14.78
C THR A 86 -7.53 0.08 -15.01
N VAL A 87 -7.68 1.40 -15.02
CA VAL A 87 -8.92 2.14 -15.27
C VAL A 87 -8.69 3.30 -16.24
N PRO A 88 -9.72 3.76 -16.98
CA PRO A 88 -9.65 5.03 -17.68
C PRO A 88 -9.35 6.18 -16.71
N ASP A 89 -8.35 7.00 -17.05
CA ASP A 89 -7.84 8.04 -16.15
C ASP A 89 -8.90 9.08 -15.77
N ASP A 90 -9.76 9.42 -16.73
CA ASP A 90 -10.88 10.35 -16.58
C ASP A 90 -12.04 9.81 -15.73
N ARG A 91 -12.06 8.49 -15.46
CA ARG A 91 -13.09 7.81 -14.66
C ARG A 91 -12.55 7.17 -13.40
N ARG A 92 -11.29 7.44 -13.04
CA ARG A 92 -10.60 6.80 -11.92
C ARG A 92 -11.36 6.94 -10.60
N GLY A 93 -11.77 8.16 -10.25
CA GLY A 93 -12.56 8.42 -9.04
C GLY A 93 -13.94 7.77 -9.06
N GLU A 94 -14.65 7.87 -10.19
CA GLU A 94 -15.96 7.23 -10.37
C GLU A 94 -15.89 5.71 -10.18
N ILE A 95 -14.90 5.06 -10.80
CA ILE A 95 -14.70 3.61 -10.71
C ILE A 95 -14.22 3.22 -9.32
N GLY A 96 -13.35 4.01 -8.71
CA GLY A 96 -12.86 3.78 -7.34
C GLY A 96 -14.00 3.79 -6.32
N GLU A 97 -14.86 4.81 -6.38
CA GLU A 97 -16.05 4.90 -5.54
C GLU A 97 -17.05 3.76 -5.80
N ALA A 98 -17.28 3.41 -7.07
CA ALA A 98 -18.20 2.35 -7.44
C ALA A 98 -17.72 0.96 -6.98
N LEU A 99 -16.42 0.69 -7.11
CA LEU A 99 -15.79 -0.53 -6.59
C LEU A 99 -15.89 -0.56 -5.06
N ALA A 100 -15.54 0.52 -4.36
CA ALA A 100 -15.65 0.57 -2.89
C ALA A 100 -17.09 0.32 -2.41
N ALA A 101 -18.10 0.78 -3.17
CA ALA A 101 -19.51 0.56 -2.86
C ALA A 101 -20.04 -0.85 -3.23
N SER A 102 -19.23 -1.71 -3.86
CA SER A 102 -19.64 -3.02 -4.37
C SER A 102 -19.97 -4.06 -3.30
N GLY A 103 -19.40 -3.92 -2.10
CA GLY A 103 -19.46 -4.93 -1.03
C GLY A 103 -18.58 -6.17 -1.27
N VAL A 104 -17.75 -6.18 -2.32
CA VAL A 104 -16.80 -7.27 -2.62
C VAL A 104 -15.33 -6.83 -2.52
N VAL A 105 -15.10 -5.56 -2.19
CA VAL A 105 -13.76 -5.01 -1.92
C VAL A 105 -13.78 -4.28 -0.58
N ARG A 106 -12.64 -4.30 0.11
CA ARG A 106 -12.43 -3.60 1.38
C ARG A 106 -11.87 -2.21 1.18
N THR A 107 -10.87 -2.09 0.32
CA THR A 107 -10.23 -0.81 0.02
C THR A 107 -9.98 -0.68 -1.47
N VAL A 108 -10.06 0.56 -1.95
CA VAL A 108 -9.63 0.97 -3.28
C VAL A 108 -8.81 2.23 -3.11
N GLU A 109 -7.58 2.22 -3.61
CA GLU A 109 -6.62 3.31 -3.40
C GLU A 109 -5.98 3.71 -4.73
N GLU A 110 -5.76 5.01 -4.94
CA GLU A 110 -5.07 5.48 -6.13
C GLU A 110 -3.58 5.16 -6.09
N VAL A 111 -3.01 4.66 -7.19
CA VAL A 111 -1.57 4.42 -7.26
C VAL A 111 -0.86 5.75 -7.53
N THR A 112 0.10 6.10 -6.68
CA THR A 112 0.88 7.35 -6.80
C THR A 112 2.33 7.09 -7.17
N TYR A 113 2.91 7.96 -8.01
CA TYR A 113 4.36 8.05 -8.16
C TYR A 113 4.94 8.87 -7.00
N ARG A 114 5.99 8.33 -6.39
CA ARG A 114 6.90 9.06 -5.51
C ARG A 114 8.29 9.01 -6.13
N TYR A 115 9.00 10.12 -6.01
CA TYR A 115 10.41 10.20 -6.33
C TYR A 115 11.13 10.39 -5.00
N PRO A 116 12.18 9.61 -4.67
CA PRO A 116 12.85 9.72 -3.38
C PRO A 116 13.38 11.14 -3.20
N ALA A 117 12.87 11.86 -2.19
CA ALA A 117 13.23 13.26 -1.99
C ALA A 117 14.59 13.45 -1.33
N ALA A 118 15.13 12.45 -0.61
CA ALA A 118 16.51 12.47 -0.14
C ALA A 118 17.05 11.06 0.14
N ILE A 119 18.15 10.70 -0.54
CA ILE A 119 18.99 9.57 -0.14
C ILE A 119 19.59 9.91 1.24
N PRO A 120 19.47 9.04 2.26
CA PRO A 120 20.09 9.27 3.56
C PRO A 120 21.58 9.60 3.44
N ASN A 121 22.06 10.56 4.25
CA ASN A 121 23.47 10.95 4.26
C ASN A 121 24.38 10.00 5.08
N ASP A 122 23.80 8.93 5.61
CA ASP A 122 24.48 7.94 6.46
C ASP A 122 25.45 7.08 5.62
N PRO A 123 26.74 6.95 5.99
CA PRO A 123 27.77 6.36 5.13
C PRO A 123 27.50 4.92 4.68
N LEU A 124 26.76 4.14 5.47
CA LEU A 124 26.50 2.74 5.20
C LEU A 124 25.13 2.47 4.53
N TRP A 125 24.35 3.51 4.21
CA TRP A 125 23.04 3.40 3.55
C TRP A 125 23.07 2.48 2.32
N PHE A 126 24.08 2.63 1.46
CA PHE A 126 24.19 1.84 0.23
C PHE A 126 24.42 0.34 0.47
N HIS A 127 24.76 -0.07 1.69
CA HIS A 127 24.86 -1.47 2.10
C HIS A 127 23.53 -2.05 2.64
N GLN A 128 22.55 -1.21 2.96
CA GLN A 128 21.23 -1.61 3.46
C GLN A 128 20.29 -1.93 2.31
N TRP A 129 20.47 -3.11 1.72
CA TRP A 129 19.59 -3.61 0.65
C TRP A 129 18.15 -3.83 1.13
N ASN A 130 17.97 -4.17 2.40
CA ASN A 130 16.68 -4.52 3.00
C ASN A 130 15.72 -3.33 3.06
N LEU A 131 16.21 -2.14 3.45
CA LEU A 131 15.37 -0.94 3.54
C LEU A 131 14.92 -0.47 2.15
N ARG A 132 15.79 -0.56 1.15
CA ARG A 132 15.44 -0.29 -0.25
C ARG A 132 14.50 -1.35 -0.84
N LEU A 133 14.62 -2.61 -0.42
CA LEU A 133 13.74 -3.68 -0.88
C LEU A 133 12.28 -3.42 -0.47
N ILE A 134 12.05 -2.80 0.68
CA ILE A 134 10.72 -2.44 1.18
C ILE A 134 10.33 -1.00 0.84
N ALA A 135 11.11 -0.31 -0.01
CA ALA A 135 10.92 1.09 -0.37
C ALA A 135 10.76 2.03 0.86
N ALA A 136 11.57 1.80 1.90
CA ALA A 136 11.53 2.60 3.12
C ALA A 136 11.88 4.08 2.83
N ASP A 137 12.80 4.33 1.91
CA ASP A 137 13.18 5.67 1.46
C ASP A 137 12.01 6.42 0.81
N ASP A 138 11.17 5.73 0.04
CA ASP A 138 9.95 6.33 -0.51
C ASP A 138 8.88 6.55 0.59
N ALA A 139 8.80 5.66 1.58
CA ALA A 139 7.83 5.76 2.67
C ALA A 139 8.13 6.95 3.62
N TRP A 140 9.40 7.25 3.87
CA TRP A 140 9.82 8.35 4.75
C TRP A 140 9.46 9.75 4.23
N ASP A 141 9.14 9.88 2.94
CA ASP A 141 8.56 11.10 2.37
C ASP A 141 7.13 11.36 2.87
N THR A 142 6.46 10.33 3.40
CA THR A 142 5.10 10.42 3.95
C THR A 142 5.10 10.43 5.48
N THR A 143 5.86 9.54 6.10
CA THR A 143 5.97 9.46 7.56
C THR A 143 7.26 8.76 7.98
N GLN A 144 7.83 9.21 9.10
CA GLN A 144 8.99 8.59 9.75
C GLN A 144 8.62 7.95 11.09
N GLY A 145 7.31 7.76 11.35
CA GLY A 145 6.83 7.16 12.59
C GLY A 145 6.76 8.12 13.78
N GLU A 146 6.72 9.44 13.55
CA GLU A 146 6.59 10.43 14.62
C GLU A 146 5.39 10.12 15.54
N GLY A 147 5.63 10.09 16.85
CA GLY A 147 4.61 9.79 17.87
C GLY A 147 4.29 8.31 18.07
N VAL A 148 4.91 7.40 17.30
CA VAL A 148 4.77 5.95 17.50
C VAL A 148 5.83 5.46 18.50
N ILE A 149 5.41 4.65 19.47
CA ILE A 149 6.30 3.97 20.41
C ILE A 149 6.40 2.50 20.02
N VAL A 150 7.62 2.02 19.80
CA VAL A 150 7.92 0.61 19.51
C VAL A 150 8.64 0.00 20.72
N ALA A 151 8.09 -1.08 21.29
CA ALA A 151 8.72 -1.79 22.40
C ALA A 151 9.68 -2.87 21.85
N VAL A 152 10.94 -2.81 22.26
CA VAL A 152 11.96 -3.83 21.98
C VAL A 152 12.12 -4.70 23.22
N VAL A 153 11.67 -5.96 23.15
CA VAL A 153 11.80 -6.96 24.22
C VAL A 153 12.94 -7.89 23.86
N ASP A 154 14.15 -7.53 24.28
CA ASP A 154 15.40 -8.15 23.84
C ASP A 154 16.47 -8.04 24.95
N THR A 155 17.76 -8.16 24.63
CA THR A 155 18.90 -8.09 25.57
C THR A 155 19.17 -6.70 26.15
N GLY A 156 18.31 -5.71 25.90
CA GLY A 156 18.52 -4.31 26.23
C GLY A 156 18.92 -3.46 25.02
N VAL A 157 19.17 -2.16 25.24
CA VAL A 157 19.61 -1.23 24.18
C VAL A 157 20.77 -0.38 24.67
N ALA A 158 21.73 -0.07 23.81
CA ALA A 158 22.80 0.89 24.07
C ALA A 158 22.28 2.36 24.02
N TYR A 159 21.23 2.68 24.79
CA TYR A 159 20.50 3.95 24.71
C TYR A 159 21.07 5.07 25.60
N GLU A 160 21.85 4.72 26.63
CA GLU A 160 22.40 5.68 27.59
C GLU A 160 23.85 5.39 27.98
N ASN A 161 24.45 6.34 28.71
CA ASN A 161 25.73 6.13 29.38
C ASN A 161 25.45 5.81 30.85
N PHE A 162 25.59 4.55 31.25
CA PHE A 162 25.35 4.10 32.62
C PHE A 162 26.41 3.07 33.04
N GLY A 163 27.16 3.36 34.11
CA GLY A 163 28.27 2.49 34.54
C GLY A 163 29.28 2.24 33.41
N GLU A 164 29.47 0.96 33.06
CA GLU A 164 30.33 0.54 31.96
C GLU A 164 29.68 0.68 30.57
N PHE A 165 28.35 0.75 30.52
CA PHE A 165 27.61 0.89 29.28
C PHE A 165 27.76 2.29 28.67
N LYS A 166 27.75 2.31 27.33
CA LYS A 166 27.85 3.54 26.54
C LYS A 166 26.74 3.61 25.54
N ARG A 167 26.19 4.81 25.38
CA ARG A 167 25.20 5.08 24.34
C ARG A 167 25.88 4.88 22.99
N ALA A 168 25.26 4.10 22.11
CA ALA A 168 25.75 3.98 20.75
C ALA A 168 25.68 5.37 20.08
N PRO A 169 26.74 5.82 19.38
CA PRO A 169 26.73 7.13 18.73
C PRO A 169 25.57 7.31 17.76
N ASP A 170 25.16 6.23 17.10
CA ASP A 170 24.08 6.23 16.11
C ASP A 170 22.67 6.38 16.72
N PHE A 171 22.57 6.29 18.05
CA PHE A 171 21.33 6.59 18.77
C PHE A 171 21.26 8.03 19.24
N ALA A 172 22.22 8.91 18.93
CA ALA A 172 22.31 10.25 19.54
C ALA A 172 21.06 11.14 19.38
N GLY A 173 20.36 11.03 18.24
CA GLY A 173 19.10 11.74 17.96
C GLY A 173 17.84 10.90 18.22
N THR A 174 17.98 9.60 18.52
CA THR A 174 16.87 8.72 18.84
C THR A 174 16.30 9.07 20.21
N SER A 175 14.96 9.14 20.29
CA SER A 175 14.23 9.31 21.55
C SER A 175 13.84 7.95 22.11
N PHE A 176 14.11 7.73 23.39
CA PHE A 176 13.74 6.51 24.11
C PHE A 176 12.66 6.85 25.15
N ALA A 177 11.63 6.01 25.21
CA ALA A 177 10.68 6.01 26.32
C ALA A 177 11.36 5.44 27.58
N ASP A 178 10.72 5.62 28.74
CA ASP A 178 11.20 5.04 30.00
C ASP A 178 11.33 3.51 29.86
N PRO A 179 12.55 2.96 29.97
CA PRO A 179 12.78 1.54 29.78
C PRO A 179 12.61 0.76 31.09
N TYR A 180 12.60 -0.57 30.98
CA TYR A 180 12.60 -1.45 32.15
C TYR A 180 13.41 -2.72 31.87
N ASP A 181 14.28 -3.08 32.80
CA ASP A 181 15.02 -4.34 32.79
C ASP A 181 14.31 -5.36 33.70
N PHE A 182 13.76 -6.41 33.11
CA PHE A 182 13.08 -7.47 33.85
C PHE A 182 14.03 -8.55 34.39
N PHE A 183 15.29 -8.57 33.98
CA PHE A 183 16.30 -9.49 34.49
C PHE A 183 16.91 -8.96 35.79
N ASP A 184 17.35 -7.71 35.79
CA ASP A 184 17.98 -7.07 36.96
C ASP A 184 16.98 -6.26 37.84
N ASP A 185 15.72 -6.15 37.41
CA ASP A 185 14.60 -5.50 38.12
C ASP A 185 14.86 -4.01 38.41
N ASP A 186 15.29 -3.27 37.38
CA ASP A 186 15.53 -1.83 37.45
C ASP A 186 15.08 -1.06 36.20
N SER A 187 15.33 0.25 36.19
CA SER A 187 14.97 1.16 35.08
C SER A 187 16.13 1.37 34.09
N HIS A 188 17.10 0.47 34.03
CA HIS A 188 18.34 0.60 33.26
C HIS A 188 18.55 -0.59 32.31
N ALA A 189 17.67 -0.71 31.29
CA ALA A 189 17.71 -1.79 30.29
C ALA A 189 18.87 -1.65 29.26
N ASN A 190 20.10 -1.56 29.76
CA ASN A 190 21.31 -1.43 28.96
C ASN A 190 21.68 -2.78 28.31
N ASP A 191 22.17 -2.74 27.09
CA ASP A 191 22.47 -3.95 26.34
C ASP A 191 23.83 -4.56 26.72
N ASP A 192 23.81 -5.81 27.20
CA ASP A 192 25.01 -6.58 27.57
C ASP A 192 25.46 -7.56 26.46
N ASN A 193 24.68 -7.69 25.38
CA ASN A 193 24.91 -8.65 24.31
C ASN A 193 25.16 -8.00 22.94
N GLY A 194 24.38 -6.96 22.62
CA GLY A 194 24.37 -6.26 21.34
C GLY A 194 23.20 -6.63 20.41
N HIS A 195 22.45 -7.71 20.70
CA HIS A 195 21.33 -8.13 19.86
C HIS A 195 20.19 -7.10 19.90
N GLY A 196 19.75 -6.69 21.09
CA GLY A 196 18.70 -5.70 21.24
C GLY A 196 19.06 -4.33 20.66
N SER A 197 20.32 -3.89 20.78
CA SER A 197 20.82 -2.69 20.11
C SER A 197 20.79 -2.80 18.59
N HIS A 198 21.11 -3.97 18.02
CA HIS A 198 21.01 -4.19 16.58
C HIS A 198 19.56 -4.13 16.09
N ILE A 199 18.62 -4.72 16.84
CA ILE A 199 17.18 -4.64 16.54
C ILE A 199 16.68 -3.20 16.65
N ALA A 200 16.95 -2.51 17.75
CA ALA A 200 16.57 -1.11 17.95
C ALA A 200 17.18 -0.19 16.88
N GLY A 201 18.42 -0.48 16.46
CA GLY A 201 19.09 0.23 15.38
C GLY A 201 18.33 0.13 14.07
N THR A 202 17.89 -1.08 13.71
CA THR A 202 17.08 -1.31 12.50
C THR A 202 15.72 -0.60 12.54
N ILE A 203 15.17 -0.34 13.74
CA ILE A 203 13.84 0.24 13.93
C ILE A 203 13.84 1.77 13.93
N ALA A 204 14.82 2.41 14.59
CA ALA A 204 14.76 3.84 14.90
C ALA A 204 16.10 4.47 15.25
N GLN A 205 17.22 4.02 14.67
CA GLN A 205 18.46 4.78 14.84
C GLN A 205 18.38 6.16 14.18
N THR A 206 19.34 7.02 14.50
CA THR A 206 19.32 8.39 14.01
C THR A 206 19.69 8.45 12.53
N THR A 207 18.69 8.58 11.68
CA THR A 207 18.85 8.75 10.24
C THR A 207 19.32 10.19 9.89
N ASN A 208 20.15 10.33 8.86
CA ASN A 208 20.74 11.59 8.38
C ASN A 208 21.72 12.28 9.35
N ASN A 209 22.46 11.51 10.14
CA ASN A 209 23.44 12.03 11.09
C ASN A 209 24.90 11.96 10.60
N SER A 210 25.12 11.53 9.35
CA SER A 210 26.44 11.31 8.74
C SER A 210 27.29 10.26 9.46
N TYR A 211 26.65 9.33 10.16
CA TYR A 211 27.26 8.23 10.90
C TYR A 211 26.55 6.92 10.57
N GLY A 212 27.28 5.81 10.66
CA GLY A 212 26.69 4.46 10.61
C GLY A 212 25.68 4.20 9.50
N VAL A 213 24.54 3.60 9.88
CA VAL A 213 23.47 3.12 9.00
C VAL A 213 22.22 4.03 9.11
N THR A 214 21.11 3.61 8.53
CA THR A 214 19.79 4.28 8.58
C THR A 214 18.78 3.35 9.25
N GLY A 215 17.83 3.89 10.00
CA GLY A 215 16.74 3.12 10.61
C GLY A 215 15.53 3.97 10.92
#